data_AF-A0A2V7CS45-F1
#
_entry.id   AF-A0A2V7CS45-F1
#
_cell.length_a   1.000
_cell.length_b   1.000
_cell.length_c   1.000
_cell.angle_alpha   90.00
_cell.angle_beta   90.00
_cell.angle_gamma   90.00
#
_symmetry.space_group_name_H-M   'P 1'
#
loop_
_entity.id
_entity.type
_entity.pdbx_description
1 polymer ?
#
loop_
_entity_poly.entity_id
_entity_poly.type
_entity_poly.pdbx_seq_one_letter_code
_entity_poly.pdbx_strand_id
1 'polypeptide(L)' 'MHELASVELTVTTPALLKAIGLLAIHFPEKFHLEAWQALTAESAQREVGLPAGPIALARQRFDDLPSEVKAALRGK' A
#
# COMPACT_ATOMS: atom_id res chain seq x y z
N MET A 1 8.01 -23.39 8.63
CA MET A 1 6.83 -22.73 8.05
C MET A 1 7.35 -21.74 7.02
N HIS A 2 6.87 -21.77 5.76
CA HIS A 2 7.22 -20.74 4.79
C HIS A 2 6.48 -19.47 5.18
N GLU A 3 7.17 -18.59 5.90
CA GLU A 3 6.72 -17.21 6.05
C GLU A 3 6.70 -16.60 4.65
N LEU A 4 5.53 -16.19 4.17
CA LEU A 4 5.43 -15.54 2.85
C LEU A 4 6.26 -14.26 2.92
N ALA A 5 7.34 -14.22 2.13
CA ALA A 5 8.25 -13.08 2.06
C ALA A 5 7.55 -11.79 1.61
N SER A 6 6.36 -11.92 1.00
CA SER A 6 5.52 -10.82 0.56
C SER A 6 4.08 -10.92 1.11
N VAL A 7 3.39 -9.79 1.06
CA VAL A 7 1.95 -9.62 1.29
C VAL A 7 1.34 -9.12 -0.01
N GLU A 8 0.29 -9.77 -0.47
CA GLU A 8 -0.53 -9.26 -1.56
C GLU A 8 -1.75 -8.56 -0.97
N LEU A 9 -1.99 -7.33 -1.41
CA LEU A 9 -3.08 -6.47 -0.94
C LEU A 9 -4.04 -6.21 -2.09
N THR A 10 -5.26 -6.71 -1.98
CA THR A 10 -6.36 -6.35 -2.86
C THR A 10 -7.18 -5.25 -2.20
N VAL A 11 -7.04 -4.03 -2.70
CA VAL A 11 -7.67 -2.83 -2.11
C VAL A 11 -8.54 -2.09 -3.13
N THR A 12 -9.62 -1.49 -2.65
CA THR A 12 -10.45 -0.58 -3.47
C THR A 12 -9.70 0.72 -3.75
N THR A 13 -10.06 1.43 -4.82
CA THR A 13 -9.43 2.72 -5.15
C THR A 13 -9.55 3.76 -4.02
N PRO A 14 -10.70 3.90 -3.33
CA PRO A 14 -10.78 4.80 -2.17
C PRO A 14 -9.84 4.42 -1.02
N ALA A 15 -9.68 3.12 -0.74
CA ALA A 15 -8.78 2.63 0.30
C ALA A 15 -7.30 2.90 -0.05
N LEU A 16 -6.95 2.71 -1.32
CA LEU A 16 -5.62 3.02 -1.86
C LEU A 16 -5.28 4.50 -1.71
N LEU A 17 -6.17 5.38 -2.17
CA LEU A 17 -5.98 6.83 -2.08
C LEU A 17 -5.88 7.30 -0.63
N LYS A 18 -6.70 6.74 0.27
CA LYS A 18 -6.61 7.00 1.71
C LYS A 18 -5.25 6.58 2.28
N ALA A 19 -4.74 5.40 1.92
CA ALA A 19 -3.45 4.92 2.38
C ALA A 19 -2.28 5.82 1.91
N ILE A 20 -2.31 6.24 0.64
CA ILE A 20 -1.34 7.19 0.07
C ILE A 20 -1.41 8.53 0.80
N GLY A 21 -2.61 9.08 1.01
CA GLY A 21 -2.80 10.34 1.74
C GLY A 21 -2.27 10.29 3.17
N LEU A 22 -2.54 9.19 3.89
CA LEU A 22 -2.01 8.98 5.24
C LEU A 22 -0.48 8.93 5.26
N LEU A 23 0.12 8.22 4.31
CA LEU A 23 1.58 8.20 4.16
C LEU A 23 2.13 9.61 3.89
N ALA A 24 1.50 10.37 2.99
CA ALA A 24 1.96 11.70 2.60
C ALA A 24 1.93 12.72 3.74
N ILE A 25 0.90 12.65 4.60
CA ILE A 25 0.66 13.63 5.67
C ILE A 25 1.47 13.30 6.92
N HIS A 26 1.52 12.02 7.30
CA HIS A 26 1.97 11.64 8.64
C HIS A 26 3.37 11.02 8.66
N PHE A 27 3.93 10.62 7.50
CA PHE A 27 5.16 9.82 7.47
C PHE A 27 6.14 10.29 6.39
N PRO A 28 7.44 10.45 6.71
CA PRO A 28 8.43 10.77 5.68
C PRO A 28 8.58 9.62 4.67
N GLU A 29 8.51 9.92 3.38
CA GLU A 29 8.63 8.96 2.27
C GLU A 29 9.85 8.03 2.42
N LYS A 30 10.98 8.57 2.89
CA LYS A 30 12.22 7.81 3.11
C LYS A 30 12.10 6.59 4.03
N PHE A 31 11.11 6.56 4.94
CA PHE A 31 10.93 5.44 5.87
C PHE A 31 10.05 4.32 5.28
N HIS A 32 9.25 4.64 4.26
CA HIS A 32 8.30 3.71 3.65
C HIS A 32 8.38 3.73 2.13
N LEU A 33 9.57 3.95 1.56
CA LEU A 33 9.79 4.17 0.14
C LEU A 33 9.20 3.04 -0.72
N GLU A 34 9.45 1.79 -0.33
CA GLU A 34 8.93 0.62 -1.07
C GLU A 34 7.39 0.59 -1.07
N ALA A 35 6.77 0.87 0.09
CA ALA A 35 5.33 0.93 0.19
C ALA A 35 4.73 2.12 -0.58
N TRP A 36 5.38 3.28 -0.50
CA TRP A 36 5.00 4.46 -1.26
C TRP A 36 5.02 4.19 -2.76
N GLN A 37 6.10 3.60 -3.28
CA GLN A 37 6.27 3.26 -4.69
C GLN A 37 5.19 2.27 -5.15
N ALA A 38 4.95 1.20 -4.39
CA ALA A 38 3.96 0.19 -4.77
C ALA A 38 2.53 0.76 -4.80
N LEU A 39 2.16 1.55 -3.78
CA LEU A 39 0.82 2.14 -3.68
C LEU A 39 0.58 3.20 -4.77
N THR A 40 1.55 4.08 -4.99
CA THR A 40 1.44 5.14 -6.02
C THR A 40 1.49 4.57 -7.44
N ALA A 41 2.28 3.52 -7.69
CA ALA A 41 2.28 2.82 -8.98
C ALA A 41 0.92 2.20 -9.30
N GLU A 42 0.31 1.50 -8.34
CA GLU A 42 -1.04 0.95 -8.51
C GLU A 42 -2.08 2.06 -8.72
N SER A 43 -1.96 3.18 -8.01
CA SER A 43 -2.86 4.33 -8.20
C SER A 43 -2.75 4.89 -9.61
N ALA A 44 -1.52 5.09 -10.11
CA ALA A 44 -1.27 5.59 -11.46
C ALA A 44 -1.81 4.63 -12.54
N GLN A 45 -1.70 3.32 -12.34
CA GLN A 45 -2.28 2.32 -13.25
C GLN A 45 -3.80 2.44 -13.31
N ARG A 46 -4.47 2.60 -12.16
CA ARG A 46 -5.93 2.77 -12.12
C ARG A 46 -6.39 4.09 -12.73
N GLU A 47 -5.62 5.17 -12.54
CA GLU A 47 -5.90 6.47 -13.15
C GLU A 47 -5.88 6.42 -14.68
N VAL A 48 -5.00 5.60 -15.28
CA VAL A 48 -4.99 5.39 -16.74
C VAL A 48 -6.01 4.34 -17.21
N GLY A 49 -6.91 3.89 -16.33
CA GLY A 49 -8.01 2.98 -16.66
C GLY A 49 -7.66 1.49 -16.66
N LEU A 50 -6.49 1.10 -16.14
CA LEU A 50 -6.16 -0.31 -15.97
C LEU A 50 -6.98 -0.91 -14.81
N PRO A 51 -7.33 -2.21 -14.90
CA PRO A 51 -8.02 -2.90 -13.82
C PRO A 51 -7.16 -2.93 -12.56
N ALA A 52 -7.83 -2.84 -11.40
CA ALA A 52 -7.19 -2.94 -10.10
C ALA A 52 -6.45 -4.27 -9.95
N GLY A 53 -5.15 -4.20 -9.67
CA GLY A 53 -4.28 -5.34 -9.41
C GLY A 53 -4.01 -5.55 -7.91
N PRO A 54 -3.50 -6.73 -7.52
CA PRO A 54 -2.95 -6.95 -6.20
C PRO A 54 -1.63 -6.17 -6.03
N ILE A 55 -1.50 -5.47 -4.91
CA ILE A 55 -0.28 -4.74 -4.56
C ILE A 55 0.61 -5.68 -3.75
N ALA A 56 1.77 -6.04 -4.28
CA ALA A 56 2.75 -6.86 -3.58
C ALA A 56 3.73 -5.98 -2.79
N LEU A 57 3.88 -6.28 -1.50
CA LEU A 57 4.86 -5.65 -0.60
C LEU A 57 5.68 -6.70 0.13
N ALA A 58 6.95 -6.44 0.41
CA ALA A 58 7.68 -7.31 1.34
C ALA A 58 6.99 -7.32 2.72
N ARG A 59 6.89 -8.50 3.34
CA ARG A 59 6.21 -8.70 4.64
C ARG A 59 6.72 -7.72 5.70
N GLN A 60 8.04 -7.61 5.82
CA GLN A 60 8.68 -6.68 6.75
C GLN A 60 8.23 -5.23 6.50
N ARG A 61 8.17 -4.79 5.25
CA ARG A 61 7.74 -3.43 4.91
C ARG A 61 6.28 -3.18 5.21
N PHE A 62 5.44 -4.19 4.98
CA PHE A 62 4.04 -4.12 5.37
C PHE A 62 3.89 -4.05 6.89
N ASP A 63 4.66 -4.81 7.65
CA ASP A 63 4.58 -4.80 9.11
C ASP A 63 5.10 -3.49 9.71
N ASP A 64 6.13 -2.90 9.10
CA ASP A 64 6.68 -1.58 9.42
C ASP A 64 5.70 -0.44 9.09
N LEU A 65 4.64 -0.69 8.31
CA LEU A 65 3.65 0.34 8.03
C LEU A 65 2.93 0.79 9.31
N PRO A 66 2.61 2.08 9.40
CA PRO A 66 1.78 2.60 10.49
C PRO A 66 0.41 1.91 10.55
N SER A 67 -0.13 1.77 11.76
CA SER A 67 -1.41 1.09 12.00
C SER A 67 -2.58 1.68 11.20
N GLU A 68 -2.60 3.00 11.01
CA GLU A 68 -3.63 3.71 10.25
C GLU A 68 -3.58 3.39 8.75
N VAL A 69 -2.36 3.31 8.20
CA VAL A 69 -2.13 2.92 6.81
C VAL A 69 -2.53 1.45 6.61
N LYS A 70 -2.14 0.56 7.53
CA LYS A 70 -2.57 -0.85 7.52
C LYS A 70 -4.09 -0.99 7.63
N ALA A 71 -4.76 -0.15 8.41
CA ALA A 71 -6.22 -0.15 8.53
C ALA A 71 -6.88 0.26 7.22
N ALA A 72 -6.39 1.33 6.58
CA ALA A 72 -6.86 1.74 5.25
C ALA A 72 -6.69 0.63 4.22
N LEU A 73 -5.53 -0.04 4.20
CA LEU A 73 -5.23 -1.15 3.28
C LEU A 73 -6.02 -2.43 3.58
N ARG A 74 -6.58 -2.60 4.78
CA ARG A 74 -7.43 -3.75 5.13
C ARG A 74 -8.92 -3.52 4.84
N GLY A 75 -9.30 -2.33 4.35
CA GLY A 75 -10.69 -2.02 4.01
C GLY A 75 -11.65 -2.01 5.21
N LYS A 76 -11.16 -1.72 6.41
CA LYS A 76 -11.98 -1.56 7.62
C LYS A 76 -12.42 -0.11 7.85
#